data_AF-A0A3A9SSH8-F1
#
_entry.id   AF-A0A3A9SSH8-F1
#
_cell.length_a   1.000
_cell.length_b   1.000
_cell.length_c   1.000
_cell.angle_alpha   90.00
_cell.angle_beta   90.00
_cell.angle_gamma   90.00
#
_symmetry.space_group_name_H-M   'P 1'
#
loop_
_entity.id
_entity.type
_entity.pdbx_description
1 polymer ?
#
loop_
_entity_poly.entity_id
_entity_poly.type
_entity_poly.pdbx_seq_one_letter_code
_entity_poly.pdbx_strand_id
1 'polypeptide(L)'
;MSDRKIDELQKLYDNPKVGTLVQEICEYYATQDGYEDNSYRDEIEPHEIVESVYGLFCLQSREQILDEFAVVQKRYPALYESVRNLSSTLLINMDYHSLEEEYARKIADYAKDTSKEEVLSHTDSFSRSSKSLSEAVDRFYSWLHSRSR
;
A
#
# COMPACT_ATOMS: atom_id res chain seq x y z
N MET A 1 4.02 -4.38 18.49
CA MET A 1 4.81 -5.09 17.45
C MET A 1 5.77 -6.04 18.16
N SER A 2 5.99 -7.27 17.67
CA SER A 2 6.92 -8.22 18.31
C SER A 2 8.37 -7.97 17.90
N ASP A 3 9.33 -8.26 18.79
CA ASP A 3 10.78 -8.12 18.52
C ASP A 3 11.21 -8.79 17.23
N ARG A 4 10.60 -9.96 16.93
CA ARG A 4 10.86 -10.70 15.70
C ARG A 4 10.46 -9.92 14.43
N LYS A 5 9.33 -9.20 14.45
CA LYS A 5 8.90 -8.36 13.31
C LYS A 5 9.83 -7.16 13.13
N ILE A 6 10.27 -6.54 14.23
CA ILE A 6 11.24 -5.43 14.20
C ILE A 6 12.56 -5.89 13.56
N ASP A 7 13.09 -7.03 14.00
CA ASP A 7 14.32 -7.62 13.45
C ASP A 7 14.19 -7.97 11.96
N GLU A 8 13.05 -8.53 11.55
CA GLU A 8 12.78 -8.83 10.15
C GLU A 8 12.64 -7.55 9.30
N LEU A 9 12.07 -6.48 9.86
CA LEU A 9 11.88 -5.20 9.16
C LEU A 9 13.20 -4.49 8.91
N GLN A 10 14.10 -4.46 9.89
CA GLN A 10 15.45 -3.95 9.71
C GLN A 10 16.18 -4.67 8.57
N LYS A 11 16.07 -6.01 8.51
CA LYS A 11 16.68 -6.82 7.44
C LYS A 11 15.98 -6.67 6.09
N LEU A 12 14.73 -6.22 6.08
CA LEU A 12 13.96 -5.99 4.86
C LEU A 12 14.45 -4.73 4.14
N TYR A 13 14.70 -3.64 4.86
CA TYR A 13 15.20 -2.39 4.29
C TYR A 13 16.54 -2.56 3.56
N ASP A 14 17.40 -3.44 4.06
CA ASP A 14 18.69 -3.74 3.43
C ASP A 14 18.60 -4.72 2.24
N ASN A 15 17.40 -5.24 1.90
CA ASN A 15 17.25 -6.25 0.86
C ASN A 15 17.00 -5.60 -0.52
N PRO A 16 17.96 -5.66 -1.46
CA PRO A 16 17.83 -5.01 -2.77
C PRO A 16 16.81 -5.70 -3.69
N LYS A 17 16.25 -6.85 -3.28
CA LYS A 17 15.22 -7.57 -4.04
C LYS A 17 13.80 -7.16 -3.68
N VAL A 18 13.63 -6.27 -2.70
CA VAL A 18 12.33 -5.75 -2.29
C VAL A 18 12.37 -4.24 -2.48
N GLY A 19 11.47 -3.71 -3.31
CA GLY A 19 11.36 -2.30 -3.60
C GLY A 19 10.75 -1.52 -2.44
N THR A 20 11.02 -0.21 -2.41
CA THR A 20 10.63 0.67 -1.31
C THR A 20 9.13 0.61 -1.00
N LEU A 21 8.26 0.51 -2.01
CA LEU A 21 6.82 0.39 -1.79
C LEU A 21 6.45 -0.85 -0.95
N VAL A 22 7.03 -2.03 -1.27
CA VAL A 22 6.74 -3.24 -0.50
C VAL A 22 7.34 -3.15 0.91
N GLN A 23 8.48 -2.46 1.07
CA GLN A 23 9.04 -2.17 2.39
C GLN A 23 8.10 -1.31 3.23
N GLU A 24 7.58 -0.21 2.67
CA GLU A 24 6.61 0.69 3.30
C GLU A 24 5.32 -0.05 3.69
N ILE A 25 4.79 -0.87 2.78
CA ILE A 25 3.60 -1.69 3.06
C ILE A 25 3.87 -2.66 4.22
N CYS A 26 5.02 -3.34 4.22
CA CYS A 26 5.38 -4.25 5.32
C CYS A 26 5.49 -3.51 6.66
N GLU A 27 6.07 -2.31 6.67
CA GLU A 27 6.14 -1.46 7.85
C GLU A 27 4.76 -1.06 8.35
N TYR A 28 3.91 -0.53 7.45
CA TYR A 28 2.55 -0.09 7.77
C TYR A 28 1.74 -1.21 8.42
N TYR A 29 1.61 -2.37 7.78
CA TYR A 29 0.82 -3.47 8.33
C TYR A 29 1.44 -4.09 9.60
N ALA A 30 2.78 -4.15 9.70
CA ALA A 30 3.41 -4.71 10.89
C ALA A 30 3.31 -3.80 12.12
N THR A 31 3.23 -2.47 11.91
CA THR A 31 3.04 -1.50 13.00
C THR A 31 1.59 -1.48 13.47
N GLN A 32 0.63 -1.69 12.56
CA GLN A 32 -0.79 -1.85 12.90
C GLN A 32 -1.07 -2.96 13.92
N ASP A 33 -0.43 -4.14 13.76
CA ASP A 33 -0.53 -5.26 14.71
C ASP A 33 -0.04 -4.92 16.14
N GLY A 34 0.60 -3.76 16.34
CA GLY A 34 1.11 -3.31 17.63
C GLY A 34 0.19 -2.39 18.42
N TYR A 35 -0.88 -1.89 17.83
CA TYR A 35 -1.76 -0.91 18.47
C TYR A 35 -2.94 -1.61 19.17
N GLU A 36 -2.72 -2.02 20.41
CA GLU A 36 -3.77 -2.59 21.26
C GLU A 36 -4.82 -1.54 21.69
N ASP A 37 -4.59 -0.24 21.47
CA ASP A 37 -5.34 0.84 22.12
C ASP A 37 -5.99 1.88 21.17
N ASN A 38 -6.22 1.54 19.90
CA ASN A 38 -6.84 2.42 18.90
C ASN A 38 -6.16 3.81 18.72
N SER A 39 -4.85 3.92 19.00
CA SER A 39 -4.09 5.17 18.88
C SER A 39 -3.80 5.60 17.44
N TYR A 40 -4.39 4.93 16.45
CA TYR A 40 -4.42 5.34 15.03
C TYR A 40 -5.13 6.68 14.78
N ARG A 41 -5.72 7.29 15.82
CA ARG A 41 -6.45 8.57 15.76
C ARG A 41 -5.59 9.77 15.36
N ASP A 42 -4.27 9.63 15.39
CA ASP A 42 -3.32 10.67 14.97
C ASP A 42 -2.82 10.47 13.52
N GLU A 43 -3.26 9.41 12.81
CA GLU A 43 -2.95 9.24 11.39
C GLU A 43 -3.74 10.25 10.53
N ILE A 44 -3.06 10.81 9.51
CA ILE A 44 -3.64 11.86 8.66
C ILE A 44 -4.83 11.30 7.86
N GLU A 45 -4.72 10.05 7.41
CA GLU A 45 -5.75 9.32 6.67
C GLU A 45 -6.35 8.17 7.50
N PRO A 46 -7.64 7.84 7.31
CA PRO A 46 -8.20 6.58 7.78
C PRO A 46 -7.50 5.38 7.11
N HIS A 47 -7.30 4.28 7.85
CA HIS A 47 -6.66 3.06 7.33
C HIS A 47 -7.26 2.54 6.04
N GLU A 48 -8.59 2.58 5.90
CA GLU A 48 -9.27 2.13 4.69
C GLU A 48 -8.79 2.90 3.44
N ILE A 49 -8.42 4.17 3.61
CA ILE A 49 -7.89 5.02 2.53
C ILE A 49 -6.44 4.66 2.25
N VAL A 50 -5.62 4.52 3.30
CA VAL A 50 -4.21 4.11 3.16
C VAL A 50 -4.09 2.75 2.45
N GLU A 51 -4.88 1.77 2.88
CA GLU A 51 -4.93 0.44 2.28
C GLU A 51 -5.43 0.49 0.83
N SER A 52 -6.42 1.33 0.52
CA SER A 52 -6.91 1.52 -0.85
C SER A 52 -5.85 2.15 -1.75
N VAL A 53 -5.08 3.11 -1.24
CA VAL A 53 -3.96 3.72 -1.98
C VAL A 53 -2.89 2.66 -2.27
N TYR A 54 -2.42 1.94 -1.24
CA TYR A 54 -1.44 0.87 -1.46
C TYR A 54 -1.96 -0.20 -2.40
N GLY A 55 -3.23 -0.59 -2.27
CA GLY A 55 -3.90 -1.52 -3.18
C GLY A 55 -3.83 -1.05 -4.64
N LEU A 56 -4.20 0.20 -4.91
CA LEU A 56 -4.14 0.79 -6.26
C LEU A 56 -2.72 0.78 -6.84
N PHE A 57 -1.73 1.22 -6.06
CA PHE A 57 -0.34 1.28 -6.55
C PHE A 57 0.27 -0.11 -6.72
N CYS A 58 -0.11 -1.08 -5.88
CA CYS A 58 0.26 -2.48 -6.11
C CYS A 58 -0.28 -3.02 -7.44
N LEU A 59 -1.49 -2.62 -7.84
CA LEU A 59 -2.08 -3.07 -9.11
C LEU A 59 -1.33 -2.52 -10.34
N GLN A 60 -0.67 -1.36 -10.23
CA GLN A 60 0.10 -0.76 -11.34
C GLN A 60 1.35 -1.58 -11.73
N SER A 61 1.87 -2.42 -10.84
CA SER A 61 2.98 -3.34 -11.15
C SER A 61 2.79 -4.68 -10.44
N ARG A 62 1.58 -5.23 -10.55
CA ARG A 62 1.12 -6.41 -9.81
C ARG A 62 2.09 -7.58 -9.82
N GLU A 63 2.63 -7.96 -10.98
CA GLU A 63 3.55 -9.10 -11.08
C GLU A 63 4.83 -8.88 -10.27
N GLN A 64 5.46 -7.71 -10.44
CA GLN A 64 6.64 -7.33 -9.67
C GLN A 64 6.34 -7.34 -8.16
N ILE A 65 5.22 -6.75 -7.75
CA ILE A 65 4.82 -6.67 -6.34
C ILE A 65 4.57 -8.06 -5.76
N LEU A 66 3.94 -8.97 -6.50
CA LEU A 66 3.73 -10.35 -6.08
C LEU A 66 5.05 -11.12 -5.96
N ASP A 67 6.01 -10.91 -6.86
CA ASP A 67 7.35 -11.48 -6.78
C ASP A 67 8.10 -10.99 -5.53
N GLU A 68 8.00 -9.69 -5.24
CA GLU A 68 8.57 -9.10 -4.02
C GLU A 68 7.90 -9.68 -2.76
N PHE A 69 6.57 -9.81 -2.74
CA PHE A 69 5.87 -10.48 -1.63
C PHE A 69 6.27 -11.95 -1.46
N ALA A 70 6.58 -12.66 -2.54
CA ALA A 70 7.12 -14.03 -2.45
C ALA A 70 8.52 -14.05 -1.80
N VAL A 71 9.35 -13.04 -2.05
CA VAL A 71 10.62 -12.85 -1.32
C VAL A 71 10.35 -12.61 0.16
N VAL A 72 9.37 -11.75 0.49
CA VAL A 72 8.99 -11.47 1.88
C VAL A 72 8.50 -12.74 2.57
N GLN A 73 7.58 -13.49 1.97
CA GLN A 73 7.08 -14.75 2.50
C GLN A 73 8.21 -15.74 2.81
N LYS A 74 9.20 -15.84 1.92
CA LYS A 74 10.30 -16.80 2.06
C LYS A 74 11.34 -16.39 3.12
N ARG A 75 11.62 -15.10 3.26
CA ARG A 75 12.75 -14.59 4.07
C ARG A 75 12.33 -13.94 5.38
N TYR A 76 11.12 -13.39 5.43
CA TYR A 76 10.58 -12.59 6.52
C TYR A 76 9.15 -13.04 6.84
N PRO A 77 8.96 -14.31 7.27
CA PRO A 77 7.64 -14.88 7.43
C PRO A 77 6.81 -14.20 8.52
N ALA A 78 7.42 -13.63 9.56
CA ALA A 78 6.67 -12.92 10.59
C ALA A 78 6.11 -11.59 10.07
N LEU A 79 6.85 -10.90 9.20
CA LEU A 79 6.32 -9.73 8.48
C LEU A 79 5.26 -10.12 7.44
N TYR A 80 5.49 -11.22 6.72
CA TYR A 80 4.56 -11.66 5.67
C TYR A 80 3.15 -11.90 6.22
N GLU A 81 3.02 -12.44 7.44
CA GLU A 81 1.70 -12.64 8.05
C GLU A 81 0.89 -11.34 8.15
N SER A 82 1.54 -10.19 8.37
CA SER A 82 0.86 -8.89 8.43
C SER A 82 0.35 -8.42 7.07
N VAL A 83 1.06 -8.73 5.98
CA VAL A 83 0.68 -8.33 4.60
C VAL A 83 -0.03 -9.43 3.82
N ARG A 84 -0.27 -10.59 4.45
CA ARG A 84 -0.80 -11.79 3.80
C ARG A 84 -2.15 -11.56 3.15
N ASN A 85 -3.02 -10.79 3.79
CA ASN A 85 -4.36 -10.48 3.27
C ASN A 85 -4.25 -9.67 1.97
N LEU A 86 -3.46 -8.60 1.97
CA LEU A 86 -3.20 -7.80 0.76
C LEU A 86 -2.57 -8.64 -0.36
N SER A 87 -1.53 -9.42 -0.04
CA SER A 87 -0.88 -10.33 -1.00
C SER A 87 -1.88 -11.32 -1.62
N SER A 88 -2.77 -11.88 -0.80
CA SER A 88 -3.82 -12.82 -1.25
C SER A 88 -4.87 -12.13 -2.12
N THR A 89 -5.31 -10.93 -1.72
CA THR A 89 -6.25 -10.10 -2.50
C THR A 89 -5.70 -9.78 -3.89
N LEU A 90 -4.42 -9.41 -3.96
CA LEU A 90 -3.74 -9.15 -5.24
C LEU A 90 -3.62 -10.43 -6.08
N LEU A 91 -3.38 -11.58 -5.47
CA LEU A 91 -3.23 -12.85 -6.19
C LEU A 91 -4.56 -13.41 -6.73
N ILE A 92 -5.62 -13.38 -5.94
CA ILE A 92 -6.90 -14.06 -6.22
C ILE A 92 -7.75 -13.31 -7.26
N ASN A 93 -7.69 -11.98 -7.27
CA ASN A 93 -8.50 -11.18 -8.19
C ASN A 93 -7.89 -11.19 -9.59
N MET A 94 -8.31 -12.16 -10.40
CA MET A 94 -7.93 -12.29 -11.82
C MET A 94 -8.43 -11.13 -12.67
N ASP A 95 -9.63 -10.61 -12.36
CA ASP A 95 -10.12 -9.34 -12.89
C ASP A 95 -9.80 -8.23 -11.88
N TYR A 96 -8.64 -7.62 -12.05
CA TYR A 96 -8.19 -6.55 -11.16
C TYR A 96 -8.98 -5.26 -11.36
N HIS A 97 -9.78 -5.12 -12.43
CA HIS A 97 -10.50 -3.89 -12.72
C HIS A 97 -11.59 -3.61 -11.69
N SER A 98 -12.28 -4.66 -11.24
CA SER A 98 -13.27 -4.54 -10.15
C SER A 98 -12.64 -4.07 -8.83
N LEU A 99 -11.43 -4.56 -8.54
CA LEU A 99 -10.69 -4.19 -7.34
C LEU A 99 -10.15 -2.75 -7.44
N GLU A 100 -9.66 -2.38 -8.61
CA GLU A 100 -9.20 -1.02 -8.93
C GLU A 100 -10.35 0.00 -8.79
N GLU A 101 -11.54 -0.32 -9.32
CA GLU A 101 -12.73 0.50 -9.15
C GLU A 101 -13.17 0.62 -7.69
N GLU A 102 -13.07 -0.45 -6.90
CA GLU A 102 -13.42 -0.44 -5.48
C GLU A 102 -12.50 0.52 -4.71
N TYR A 103 -11.19 0.38 -4.85
CA TYR A 103 -10.23 1.25 -4.19
C TYR A 103 -10.37 2.71 -4.63
N ALA A 104 -10.53 2.95 -5.92
CA ALA A 104 -10.71 4.30 -6.45
C ALA A 104 -11.99 4.95 -5.92
N ARG A 105 -13.08 4.18 -5.77
CA ARG A 105 -14.33 4.65 -5.18
C ARG A 105 -14.16 5.03 -3.71
N LYS A 106 -13.51 4.19 -2.90
CA LYS A 106 -13.23 4.49 -1.48
C LYS A 106 -12.44 5.79 -1.31
N ILE A 107 -11.42 6.00 -2.14
CA ILE A 107 -10.62 7.23 -2.10
C ILE A 107 -11.43 8.44 -2.58
N ALA A 108 -12.22 8.30 -3.65
CA ALA A 108 -13.06 9.36 -4.17
C ALA A 108 -14.15 9.79 -3.17
N ASP A 109 -14.75 8.84 -2.45
CA ASP A 109 -15.75 9.11 -1.42
C ASP A 109 -15.15 9.87 -0.20
N TYR A 110 -13.84 9.70 0.04
CA TYR A 110 -13.10 10.42 1.08
C TYR A 110 -12.64 11.81 0.63
N ALA A 111 -12.28 11.99 -0.64
CA ALA A 111 -11.75 13.23 -1.18
C ALA A 111 -12.86 14.16 -1.68
N LYS A 112 -12.79 15.46 -1.32
CA LYS A 112 -13.82 16.42 -1.72
C LYS A 112 -13.82 16.65 -3.24
N ASP A 113 -15.02 16.70 -3.82
CA ASP A 113 -15.26 17.00 -5.24
C ASP A 113 -14.43 16.13 -6.20
N THR A 114 -14.08 14.91 -5.78
CA THR A 114 -13.17 14.01 -6.50
C THR A 114 -13.98 12.84 -7.08
N SER A 115 -13.77 12.55 -8.36
CA SER A 115 -14.38 11.38 -9.02
C SER A 115 -13.46 10.17 -8.98
N LYS A 116 -14.02 8.96 -9.11
CA LYS A 116 -13.21 7.74 -9.24
C LYS A 116 -12.30 7.82 -10.47
N GLU A 117 -12.77 8.41 -11.57
CA GLU A 117 -11.99 8.58 -12.80
C GLU A 117 -10.78 9.50 -12.58
N GLU A 118 -10.92 10.52 -11.75
CA GLU A 118 -9.83 11.41 -11.37
C GLU A 118 -8.78 10.66 -10.53
N VAL A 119 -9.20 9.85 -9.55
CA VAL A 119 -8.31 8.98 -8.76
C VAL A 119 -7.51 8.03 -9.64
N LEU A 120 -8.18 7.33 -10.57
CA LEU A 120 -7.54 6.41 -11.50
C LEU A 120 -6.55 7.12 -12.43
N SER A 121 -6.95 8.28 -12.96
CA SER A 121 -6.10 9.11 -13.83
C SER A 121 -4.82 9.57 -13.11
N HIS A 122 -4.94 10.03 -11.85
CA HIS A 122 -3.78 10.43 -11.06
C HIS A 122 -2.88 9.24 -10.70
N THR A 123 -3.47 8.10 -10.36
CA THR A 123 -2.73 6.86 -10.08
C THR A 123 -1.89 6.44 -11.28
N ASP A 124 -2.48 6.36 -12.47
CA ASP A 124 -1.79 6.02 -13.72
C ASP A 124 -0.72 7.06 -14.08
N SER A 125 -1.08 8.35 -14.02
CA SER A 125 -0.17 9.45 -14.37
C SER A 125 1.06 9.51 -13.47
N PHE A 126 0.87 9.38 -12.15
CA PHE A 126 1.98 9.41 -11.20
C PHE A 126 2.83 8.15 -11.28
N SER A 127 2.24 6.98 -11.49
CA SER A 127 2.99 5.73 -11.67
C SER A 127 3.89 5.77 -12.90
N ARG A 128 3.43 6.36 -14.01
CA ARG A 128 4.21 6.46 -15.26
C ARG A 128 5.28 7.54 -15.25
N SER A 129 5.10 8.60 -14.45
CA SER A 129 5.98 9.77 -14.45
C SER A 129 6.98 9.81 -13.30
N SER A 130 6.85 8.92 -12.31
CA SER A 130 7.76 8.83 -11.15
C SER A 130 8.85 7.79 -11.38
N LYS A 131 9.95 7.87 -10.63
CA LYS A 131 11.09 6.94 -10.77
C LYS A 131 10.85 5.62 -10.04
N SER A 132 9.95 5.61 -9.07
CA SER A 132 9.51 4.45 -8.32
C SER A 132 8.02 4.56 -7.97
N LEU A 133 7.39 3.43 -7.61
CA LEU A 133 6.01 3.45 -7.14
C LEU A 133 5.87 4.13 -5.77
N SER A 134 6.88 4.06 -4.91
CA SER A 134 6.91 4.78 -3.62
C SER A 134 6.89 6.30 -3.86
N GLU A 135 7.70 6.84 -4.78
CA GLU A 135 7.62 8.26 -5.18
C GLU A 135 6.24 8.61 -5.78
N ALA A 136 5.65 7.68 -6.53
CA ALA A 136 4.31 7.89 -7.09
C ALA A 136 3.23 7.97 -6.01
N VAL A 137 3.33 7.13 -4.97
CA VAL A 137 2.47 7.17 -3.77
C VAL A 137 2.62 8.51 -3.03
N ASP A 138 3.84 8.98 -2.80
CA ASP A 138 4.08 10.29 -2.15
C ASP A 138 3.44 11.45 -2.91
N ARG A 139 3.57 11.44 -4.25
CA ARG A 139 2.92 12.44 -5.12
C ARG A 139 1.40 12.32 -5.08
N PHE A 140 0.89 11.09 -5.00
CA PHE A 140 -0.53 10.83 -4.86
C PHE A 140 -1.08 11.37 -3.54
N TYR A 141 -0.41 11.11 -2.42
CA TYR A 141 -0.79 11.68 -1.12
C TYR A 141 -0.73 13.20 -1.12
N SER A 142 0.30 13.79 -1.71
CA SER A 142 0.40 15.26 -1.86
C SER A 142 -0.81 15.84 -2.61
N TRP A 143 -1.30 15.15 -3.64
CA TRP A 143 -2.53 15.52 -4.34
C TRP A 143 -3.77 15.27 -3.48
N LEU A 144 -3.89 14.11 -2.84
CA LEU A 144 -5.03 13.74 -2.00
C LEU A 144 -5.22 14.74 -0.84
N HIS A 145 -4.13 15.14 -0.19
CA HIS A 145 -4.10 16.15 0.89
C HIS A 145 -4.56 17.53 0.44
N SER A 146 -4.43 17.85 -0.85
CA SER A 146 -4.96 19.09 -1.42
C SER A 146 -6.48 19.05 -1.62
N ARG A 147 -7.10 17.86 -1.54
CA ARG A 147 -8.53 17.60 -1.73
C ARG A 147 -9.26 17.22 -0.44
N SER A 148 -8.57 16.77 0.60
CA SER A 148 -9.15 16.29 1.86
C SER A 148 -9.35 17.38 2.93
N ARG A 149 -9.44 18.66 2.56
CA ARG A 149 -9.66 19.80 3.48
C ARG A 149 -10.85 20.68 3.11
#